data_AF-A0A2P2IGM7-F1
#
_entry.id   AF-A0A2P2IGM7-F1
#
_cell.length_a   1.000
_cell.length_b   1.000
_cell.length_c   1.000
_cell.angle_alpha   90.00
_cell.angle_beta   90.00
_cell.angle_gamma   90.00
#
_symmetry.space_group_name_H-M   'P 1'
#
loop_
_entity.id
_entity.type
_entity.pdbx_description
1 polymer ?
#
loop_
_entity_poly.entity_id
_entity_poly.type
_entity_poly.pdbx_seq_one_letter_code
_entity_poly.pdbx_strand_id
1 'polypeptide(L)'
;MSADTSDESAVLGDAVIQEALTSGTDLREYSHKLEDKLKQLEQQSILDYINKADHIASLHGHITTCDRILLQMQGALEGYLSHLSSISQELQSLQEQSSSLQQQLHNTTSANQHITAALDSLTLPQTVIHHIFNTPVTEAAFMEHLRILDQKSRYLKEQRFKESASVSDVDELVSKMCICAVSKIRDYLLQKISQFRKPLSNHHIPQNAMVKHKFFFEFLLQHT
;
A
#
# COMPACT_ATOMS: atom_id res chain seq x y z
N MET A 1 51.14 1.57 47.67
CA MET A 1 52.38 2.35 47.86
C MET A 1 52.09 3.32 48.98
N SER A 2 52.18 2.81 50.21
CA SER A 2 51.67 3.47 51.43
C SER A 2 52.68 3.16 52.52
N ALA A 3 53.75 3.96 52.62
CA ALA A 3 54.80 3.73 53.59
C ALA A 3 55.53 5.00 54.07
N ASP A 4 55.05 6.21 53.76
CA ASP A 4 55.85 7.43 53.99
C ASP A 4 55.25 8.44 54.99
N THR A 5 54.03 8.23 55.48
CA THR A 5 53.35 9.23 56.33
C THR A 5 53.71 9.11 57.83
N SER A 6 54.43 8.05 58.21
CA SER A 6 54.81 7.79 59.60
C SER A 6 56.07 8.55 60.02
N ASP A 7 56.98 8.84 59.07
CA ASP A 7 58.32 9.37 59.37
C ASP A 7 58.32 10.92 59.44
N GLU A 8 57.45 11.58 58.66
CA GLU A 8 57.32 13.04 58.69
C GLU A 8 56.79 13.58 60.03
N SER A 9 55.84 12.88 60.66
CA SER A 9 55.28 13.32 61.95
C SER A 9 56.27 13.21 63.12
N ALA A 10 57.18 12.23 63.05
CA ALA A 10 58.26 12.06 64.02
C ALA A 10 59.33 13.15 63.87
N VAL A 11 59.68 13.50 62.63
CA VAL A 11 60.67 14.56 62.32
C VAL A 11 60.14 15.95 62.67
N LEU A 12 58.86 16.21 62.44
CA LEU A 12 58.19 17.47 62.83
C LEU A 12 58.12 17.61 64.37
N GLY A 13 57.86 16.51 65.09
CA GLY A 13 57.88 16.51 66.56
C GLY A 13 59.26 16.86 67.12
N ASP A 14 60.32 16.28 66.55
CA ASP A 14 61.69 16.48 67.02
C ASP A 14 62.22 17.90 66.74
N ALA A 15 61.82 18.51 65.61
CA ALA A 15 62.16 19.89 65.26
C ALA A 15 61.49 20.91 66.21
N VAL A 16 60.23 20.68 66.57
CA VAL A 16 59.47 21.54 67.51
C VAL A 16 60.03 21.45 68.94
N ILE A 17 60.47 20.25 69.34
CA ILE A 17 61.11 20.02 70.65
C ILE A 17 62.50 20.67 70.70
N GLN A 18 63.28 20.64 69.61
CA GLN A 18 64.58 21.33 69.52
C GLN A 18 64.45 22.87 69.55
N GLU A 19 63.42 23.45 68.94
CA GLU A 19 63.14 24.89 69.01
C GLU A 19 62.71 25.33 70.42
N ALA A 20 61.96 24.49 71.14
CA ALA A 20 61.57 24.75 72.54
C ALA A 20 62.77 24.69 73.51
N LEU A 21 63.74 23.80 73.27
CA LEU A 21 64.94 23.66 74.10
C LEU A 21 65.98 24.76 73.85
N THR A 22 66.07 25.30 72.64
CA THR A 22 67.02 26.37 72.27
C THR A 22 66.57 27.78 72.67
N SER A 23 65.27 27.99 72.88
CA SER A 23 64.69 29.29 73.24
C SER A 23 64.61 29.58 74.76
N GLY A 24 64.92 28.60 75.62
CA GLY A 24 65.06 28.80 77.07
C GLY A 24 63.77 29.22 77.80
N THR A 25 62.61 29.12 77.16
CA THR A 25 61.30 29.43 77.74
C THR A 25 60.68 28.21 78.42
N ASP A 26 60.06 28.41 79.58
CA ASP A 26 59.43 27.36 80.39
C ASP A 26 58.45 26.52 79.55
N LEU A 27 58.64 25.19 79.55
CA LEU A 27 57.87 24.23 78.74
C LEU A 27 56.35 24.35 78.96
N ARG A 28 55.94 24.80 80.15
CA ARG A 28 54.54 25.06 80.48
C ARG A 28 53.95 26.26 79.76
N GLU A 29 54.69 27.37 79.63
CA GLU A 29 54.23 28.53 78.87
C GLU A 29 54.17 28.24 77.38
N TYR A 30 55.09 27.42 76.86
CA TYR A 30 55.07 26.96 75.47
C TYR A 30 53.88 26.04 75.21
N SER A 31 53.59 25.09 76.11
CA SER A 31 52.39 24.24 76.04
C SER A 31 51.11 25.06 76.03
N HIS A 32 51.03 26.12 76.84
CA HIS A 32 49.85 27.00 76.89
C HIS A 32 49.69 27.82 75.60
N LYS A 33 50.79 28.38 75.06
CA LYS A 33 50.79 29.06 73.75
C LYS A 33 50.46 28.10 72.60
N LEU A 34 50.89 26.85 72.69
CA LEU A 34 50.60 25.81 71.71
C LEU A 34 49.13 25.40 71.78
N GLU A 35 48.55 25.24 72.97
CA GLU A 35 47.11 25.01 73.17
C GLU A 35 46.27 26.18 72.65
N ASP A 36 46.69 27.43 72.88
CA ASP A 36 45.99 28.61 72.37
C ASP A 36 46.07 28.70 70.84
N LYS A 37 47.22 28.38 70.24
CA LYS A 37 47.37 28.25 68.78
C LYS A 37 46.52 27.12 68.22
N LEU A 38 46.47 25.96 68.89
CA LEU A 38 45.64 24.82 68.51
C LEU A 38 44.17 25.20 68.54
N LYS A 39 43.69 25.86 69.61
CA LYS A 39 42.31 26.37 69.70
C LYS A 39 41.99 27.37 68.61
N GLN A 40 42.92 28.29 68.30
CA GLN A 40 42.75 29.23 67.18
C GLN A 40 42.66 28.51 65.83
N LEU A 41 43.53 27.52 65.58
CA LEU A 41 43.52 26.70 64.38
C LEU A 41 42.25 25.87 64.25
N GLU A 42 41.77 25.31 65.34
CA GLU A 42 40.53 24.53 65.40
C GLU A 42 39.33 25.44 65.10
N GLN A 43 39.29 26.63 65.70
CA GLN A 43 38.24 27.62 65.45
C GLN A 43 38.28 28.14 64.00
N GLN A 44 39.47 28.34 63.43
CA GLN A 44 39.64 28.67 62.01
C GLN A 44 39.19 27.55 61.08
N SER A 45 39.51 26.30 61.42
CA SER A 45 39.13 25.12 60.63
C SER A 45 37.62 24.91 60.65
N ILE A 46 36.96 25.11 61.79
CA ILE A 46 35.50 25.05 61.92
C ILE A 46 34.85 26.13 61.04
N LEU A 47 35.35 27.36 61.05
CA LEU A 47 34.86 28.44 60.19
C LEU A 47 35.05 28.13 58.69
N ASP A 48 36.16 27.48 58.33
CA ASP A 48 36.45 27.08 56.95
C ASP A 48 35.53 25.94 56.49
N TYR A 49 35.22 24.98 57.38
CA TYR A 49 34.23 23.93 57.13
C TYR A 49 32.82 24.49 56.97
N ILE A 50 32.43 25.48 57.79
CA ILE A 50 31.13 26.14 57.69
C ILE A 50 31.02 26.90 56.34
N ASN A 51 32.06 27.62 55.93
CA ASN A 51 32.09 28.28 54.62
C ASN A 51 31.99 27.29 53.45
N LYS A 52 32.68 26.15 53.54
CA LYS A 52 32.62 25.09 52.53
C LYS A 52 31.25 24.42 52.48
N ALA A 53 30.54 24.33 53.60
CA ALA A 53 29.20 23.75 53.64
C ALA A 53 28.19 24.53 52.78
N ASP A 54 28.27 25.86 52.75
CA ASP A 54 27.43 26.69 51.88
C ASP A 54 27.70 26.42 50.39
N HIS A 55 28.97 26.26 50.01
CA HIS A 55 29.34 25.88 48.64
C HIS A 55 28.84 24.49 48.26
N ILE A 56 28.92 23.52 49.16
CA ILE A 56 28.39 22.16 48.95
C ILE A 56 26.86 22.19 48.81
N ALA A 57 26.17 22.99 49.63
CA ALA A 57 24.73 23.18 49.54
C ALA A 57 24.31 23.83 48.21
N SER A 58 25.03 24.86 47.75
CA SER A 58 24.82 25.48 46.45
C SER A 58 25.04 24.50 45.30
N LEU A 59 26.14 23.73 45.33
CA LEU A 59 26.43 22.72 44.32
C LEU A 59 25.35 21.63 44.30
N HIS A 60 24.90 21.16 45.46
CA HIS A 60 23.80 20.21 45.52
C HIS A 60 22.52 20.80 44.94
N GLY A 61 22.22 22.08 45.21
CA GLY A 61 21.10 22.79 44.58
C GLY A 61 21.21 22.83 43.05
N HIS A 62 22.41 23.06 42.50
CA HIS A 62 22.66 23.01 41.06
C HIS A 62 22.47 21.61 40.48
N ILE A 63 22.99 20.57 41.15
CA ILE A 63 22.83 19.17 40.75
C ILE A 63 21.34 18.80 40.73
N THR A 64 20.59 19.12 41.79
CA THR A 64 19.15 18.85 41.86
C THR A 64 18.38 19.60 40.77
N THR A 65 18.81 20.82 40.42
CA THR A 65 18.20 21.59 39.34
C THR A 65 18.47 20.97 37.98
N CYS A 66 19.70 20.51 37.74
CA CYS A 66 20.07 19.76 36.53
C CYS A 66 19.26 18.47 36.42
N ASP A 67 19.13 17.69 37.51
CA ASP A 67 18.31 16.48 37.54
C ASP A 67 16.85 16.78 37.20
N ARG A 68 16.29 17.87 37.73
CA ARG A 68 14.92 18.29 37.40
C ARG A 68 14.76 18.60 35.91
N ILE A 69 15.73 19.27 35.29
CA ILE A 69 15.70 19.59 33.86
C ILE A 69 15.82 18.30 33.03
N LEU A 70 16.72 17.39 33.40
CA LEU A 70 16.87 16.10 32.73
C LEU A 70 15.61 15.25 32.82
N LEU A 71 14.97 15.21 34.00
CA LEU A 71 13.70 14.51 34.21
C LEU A 71 12.59 15.09 33.31
N GLN A 72 12.54 16.42 33.19
CA GLN A 72 11.56 17.09 32.33
C GLN A 72 11.82 16.80 30.84
N MET A 73 13.08 16.79 30.41
CA MET A 73 13.45 16.40 29.04
C MET A 73 13.11 14.94 28.75
N GLN A 74 13.37 14.04 29.70
CA GLN A 74 13.01 12.63 29.59
C GLN A 74 11.49 12.46 29.41
N GLY A 75 10.68 13.10 30.26
CA GLY A 75 9.22 13.02 30.14
C GLY A 75 8.70 13.57 28.82
N ALA A 76 9.31 14.65 28.30
CA ALA A 76 8.98 15.16 26.98
C ALA A 76 9.34 14.17 25.86
N LEU A 77 10.53 13.56 25.91
CA LEU A 77 10.98 12.55 24.94
C LEU A 77 10.10 11.30 24.97
N GLU A 78 9.75 10.79 26.14
CA GLU A 78 8.82 9.66 26.30
C GLU A 78 7.44 9.98 25.73
N GLY A 79 6.94 11.20 25.97
CA GLY A 79 5.70 11.69 25.35
C GLY A 79 5.78 11.69 23.83
N TYR A 80 6.85 12.25 23.25
CA TYR A 80 7.07 12.24 21.80
C TYR A 80 7.14 10.82 21.24
N LEU A 81 7.82 9.90 21.94
CA LEU A 81 7.95 8.50 21.52
C LEU A 81 6.59 7.79 21.53
N SER A 82 5.77 8.04 22.56
CA SER A 82 4.40 7.55 22.65
C SER A 82 3.53 8.09 21.50
N HIS A 83 3.59 9.40 21.23
CA HIS A 83 2.86 10.02 20.13
C HIS A 83 3.28 9.47 18.76
N LEU A 84 4.58 9.29 18.52
CA LEU A 84 5.08 8.71 17.27
C LEU A 84 4.60 7.25 17.09
N SER A 85 4.57 6.50 18.18
CA SER A 85 4.08 5.11 18.18
C SER A 85 2.58 5.04 17.89
N SER A 86 1.78 5.93 18.49
CA SER A 86 0.34 6.06 18.20
C SER A 86 0.09 6.42 16.74
N ILE A 87 0.80 7.42 16.22
CA ILE A 87 0.68 7.84 14.80
C ILE A 87 1.09 6.70 13.88
N SER A 88 2.15 5.96 14.21
CA SER A 88 2.58 4.81 13.40
C SER A 88 1.54 3.69 13.38
N GLN A 89 0.88 3.42 14.52
CA GLN A 89 -0.22 2.46 14.59
C GLN A 89 -1.45 2.92 13.79
N GLU A 90 -1.80 4.20 13.87
CA GLU A 90 -2.89 4.77 13.05
C GLU A 90 -2.58 4.67 11.55
N LEU A 91 -1.36 4.99 11.15
CA LEU A 91 -0.91 4.90 9.77
C LEU A 91 -0.92 3.45 9.26
N GLN A 92 -0.49 2.50 10.10
CA GLN A 92 -0.57 1.07 9.81
C GLN A 92 -2.03 0.64 9.60
N SER A 93 -2.93 1.02 10.51
CA SER A 93 -4.35 0.68 10.42
C SER A 93 -5.00 1.25 9.15
N LEU A 94 -4.68 2.51 8.82
CA LEU A 94 -5.19 3.17 7.62
C LEU A 94 -4.65 2.50 6.33
N GLN A 95 -3.41 2.04 6.36
CA GLN A 95 -2.80 1.29 5.25
C GLN A 95 -3.43 -0.10 5.08
N GLU A 96 -3.72 -0.80 6.17
CA GLU A 96 -4.47 -2.07 6.14
C GLU A 96 -5.88 -1.88 5.57
N GLN A 97 -6.59 -0.84 6.01
CA GLN A 97 -7.90 -0.50 5.48
C GLN A 97 -7.85 -0.15 3.99
N SER A 98 -6.87 0.64 3.56
CA SER A 98 -6.67 0.99 2.15
C SER A 98 -6.40 -0.26 1.31
N SER A 99 -5.57 -1.18 1.80
CA SER A 99 -5.27 -2.45 1.11
C SER A 99 -6.53 -3.32 0.96
N SER A 100 -7.33 -3.43 2.02
CA SER A 100 -8.59 -4.18 1.99
C SER A 100 -9.58 -3.61 0.97
N LEU A 101 -9.77 -2.28 0.96
CA LEU A 101 -10.64 -1.62 -0.01
C LEU A 101 -10.15 -1.81 -1.45
N GLN A 102 -8.83 -1.74 -1.67
CA GLN A 102 -8.25 -1.97 -2.98
C GLN A 102 -8.52 -3.41 -3.47
N GLN A 103 -8.43 -4.40 -2.58
CA GLN A 103 -8.75 -5.79 -2.91
C GLN A 103 -10.23 -5.96 -3.23
N GLN A 104 -11.14 -5.34 -2.44
CA GLN A 104 -12.58 -5.40 -2.72
C GLN A 104 -12.91 -4.78 -4.08
N LEU A 105 -12.36 -3.59 -4.37
CA LEU A 105 -12.54 -2.91 -5.65
C LEU A 105 -12.03 -3.77 -6.80
N HIS A 106 -10.85 -4.38 -6.66
CA HIS A 106 -10.30 -5.28 -7.67
C HIS A 106 -11.22 -6.48 -7.93
N ASN A 107 -11.72 -7.12 -6.88
CA ASN A 107 -12.64 -8.25 -6.99
C ASN A 107 -13.94 -7.85 -7.68
N THR A 108 -14.56 -6.74 -7.29
CA THR A 108 -15.80 -6.24 -7.92
C THR A 108 -15.58 -5.87 -9.38
N THR A 109 -14.45 -5.24 -9.70
CA THR A 109 -14.13 -4.85 -11.09
C THR A 109 -13.89 -6.08 -11.96
N SER A 110 -13.14 -7.06 -11.46
CA SER A 110 -12.90 -8.33 -12.16
C SER A 110 -14.21 -9.11 -12.37
N ALA A 111 -15.04 -9.24 -11.34
CA ALA A 111 -16.36 -9.86 -11.46
C ALA A 111 -17.24 -9.15 -12.50
N ASN A 112 -17.27 -7.81 -12.48
CA ASN A 112 -17.99 -7.01 -13.47
C ASN A 112 -17.46 -7.26 -14.88
N GLN A 113 -16.15 -7.32 -15.09
CA GLN A 113 -15.57 -7.62 -16.41
C GLN A 113 -16.00 -8.99 -16.92
N HIS A 114 -15.98 -10.02 -16.07
CA HIS A 114 -16.44 -11.36 -16.44
C HIS A 114 -17.94 -11.39 -16.76
N ILE A 115 -18.76 -10.72 -15.97
CA ILE A 115 -20.20 -10.62 -16.19
C ILE A 115 -20.50 -9.85 -17.48
N THR A 116 -19.84 -8.72 -17.72
CA THR A 116 -20.00 -7.93 -18.94
C THR A 116 -19.60 -8.74 -20.17
N ALA A 117 -18.46 -9.44 -20.16
CA ALA A 117 -18.06 -10.29 -21.28
C ALA A 117 -19.07 -11.44 -21.54
N ALA A 118 -19.60 -12.05 -20.49
CA ALA A 118 -20.65 -13.06 -20.61
C ALA A 118 -21.96 -12.47 -21.16
N LEU A 119 -22.32 -11.24 -20.75
CA LEU A 119 -23.50 -10.55 -21.22
C LEU A 119 -23.37 -10.08 -22.68
N ASP A 120 -22.21 -9.55 -23.09
CA ASP A 120 -21.96 -9.11 -24.46
C ASP A 120 -21.99 -10.27 -25.46
N SER A 121 -21.53 -11.45 -25.03
CA SER A 121 -21.60 -12.68 -25.82
C SER A 121 -23.02 -13.26 -25.90
N LEU A 122 -23.85 -13.08 -24.86
CA LEU A 122 -25.24 -13.53 -24.83
C LEU A 122 -26.20 -12.55 -25.53
N THR A 123 -26.02 -11.24 -25.38
CA THR A 123 -26.94 -10.24 -25.90
C THR A 123 -26.76 -10.06 -27.41
N LEU A 124 -27.84 -9.84 -28.16
CA LEU A 124 -27.77 -9.56 -29.59
C LEU A 124 -28.05 -8.06 -29.84
N PRO A 125 -27.08 -7.26 -30.32
CA PRO A 125 -27.26 -5.84 -30.55
C PRO A 125 -28.40 -5.56 -31.53
N GLN A 126 -29.23 -4.57 -31.23
CA GLN A 126 -30.34 -4.19 -32.13
C GLN A 126 -29.86 -3.77 -33.53
N THR A 127 -28.61 -3.32 -33.66
CA THR A 127 -27.99 -3.00 -34.96
C THR A 127 -27.92 -4.24 -35.85
N VAL A 128 -27.54 -5.40 -35.30
CA VAL A 128 -27.50 -6.67 -36.05
C VAL A 128 -28.91 -7.05 -36.52
N ILE A 129 -29.92 -6.89 -35.66
CA ILE A 129 -31.33 -7.11 -36.01
C ILE A 129 -31.71 -6.21 -37.19
N HIS A 130 -31.52 -4.90 -37.03
CA HIS A 130 -31.89 -3.91 -38.04
C HIS A 130 -31.23 -4.18 -39.39
N HIS A 131 -29.93 -4.48 -39.42
CA HIS A 131 -29.20 -4.72 -40.67
C HIS A 131 -29.58 -6.05 -41.33
N ILE A 132 -29.83 -7.12 -40.57
CA ILE A 132 -30.31 -8.39 -41.16
C ILE A 132 -31.66 -8.19 -41.86
N PHE A 133 -32.57 -7.42 -41.26
CA PHE A 133 -33.90 -7.16 -41.83
C PHE A 133 -33.88 -6.15 -42.98
N ASN A 134 -33.23 -4.99 -42.81
CA ASN A 134 -33.42 -3.85 -43.70
C ASN A 134 -32.32 -3.69 -44.76
N THR A 135 -31.14 -4.24 -44.56
CA THR A 135 -30.01 -4.07 -45.49
C THR A 135 -30.09 -5.12 -46.61
N PRO A 136 -29.89 -4.74 -47.89
CA PRO A 136 -29.90 -5.70 -48.99
C PRO A 136 -28.69 -6.65 -48.92
N VAL A 137 -28.88 -7.88 -49.42
CA VAL A 137 -27.90 -8.99 -49.36
C VAL A 137 -26.60 -8.67 -50.13
N THR A 138 -26.64 -7.69 -51.04
CA THR A 138 -25.50 -7.24 -51.85
C THR A 138 -24.52 -6.32 -51.12
N GLU A 139 -24.92 -5.74 -49.98
CA GLU A 139 -24.08 -4.79 -49.23
C GLU A 139 -23.10 -5.50 -48.27
N ALA A 140 -21.93 -4.90 -48.09
CA ALA A 140 -20.90 -5.44 -47.19
C ALA A 140 -21.36 -5.47 -45.71
N ALA A 141 -22.15 -4.48 -45.29
CA ALA A 141 -22.71 -4.41 -43.95
C ALA A 141 -23.58 -5.63 -43.61
N PHE A 142 -24.38 -6.12 -44.57
CA PHE A 142 -25.15 -7.34 -44.38
C PHE A 142 -24.24 -8.55 -44.14
N MET A 143 -23.15 -8.67 -44.89
CA MET A 143 -22.19 -9.78 -44.73
C MET A 143 -21.47 -9.76 -43.38
N GLU A 144 -21.09 -8.58 -42.91
CA GLU A 144 -20.46 -8.40 -41.60
C GLU A 144 -21.41 -8.78 -40.45
N HIS A 145 -22.65 -8.28 -40.48
CA HIS A 145 -23.65 -8.62 -39.48
C HIS A 145 -24.11 -10.07 -39.54
N LEU A 146 -24.09 -10.69 -40.73
CA LEU A 146 -24.35 -12.13 -40.89
C LEU A 146 -23.26 -12.98 -40.23
N ARG A 147 -21.99 -12.58 -40.31
CA ARG A 147 -20.89 -13.26 -39.60
C ARG A 147 -21.04 -13.16 -38.09
N ILE A 148 -21.43 -11.98 -37.58
CA ILE A 148 -21.70 -11.79 -36.15
C ILE A 148 -22.85 -12.69 -35.70
N LEU A 149 -23.93 -12.77 -36.49
CA LEU A 149 -25.06 -13.66 -36.21
C LEU A 149 -24.65 -15.14 -36.19
N ASP A 150 -23.83 -15.57 -37.15
CA ASP A 150 -23.30 -16.94 -37.23
C ASP A 150 -22.45 -17.30 -36.01
N GLN A 151 -21.49 -16.43 -35.66
CA GLN A 151 -20.65 -16.61 -34.47
C GLN A 151 -21.49 -16.70 -33.19
N LYS A 152 -22.52 -15.86 -33.06
CA LYS A 152 -23.44 -15.90 -31.91
C LYS A 152 -24.26 -17.17 -31.86
N SER A 153 -24.78 -17.63 -33.00
CA SER A 153 -25.51 -18.90 -33.06
C SER A 153 -24.64 -20.09 -32.65
N ARG A 154 -23.37 -20.12 -33.08
CA ARG A 154 -22.42 -21.16 -32.67
C ARG A 154 -22.12 -21.13 -31.17
N TYR A 155 -21.86 -19.94 -30.63
CA TYR A 155 -21.62 -19.77 -29.19
C TYR A 155 -22.83 -20.21 -28.35
N LEU A 156 -24.05 -19.84 -28.76
CA LEU A 156 -25.28 -20.28 -28.09
C LEU A 156 -25.43 -21.79 -28.15
N LYS A 157 -25.14 -22.42 -29.29
CA LYS A 157 -25.13 -23.89 -29.44
C LYS A 157 -24.18 -24.58 -28.45
N GLU A 158 -23.01 -24.00 -28.19
CA GLU A 158 -22.04 -24.52 -27.20
C GLU A 158 -22.51 -24.30 -25.75
N GLN A 159 -23.23 -23.21 -25.48
CA GLN A 159 -23.72 -22.84 -24.14
C GLN A 159 -25.04 -23.54 -23.76
N ARG A 160 -25.71 -24.25 -24.68
CA ARG A 160 -27.02 -24.90 -24.42
C ARG A 160 -27.00 -25.88 -23.24
N PHE A 161 -25.84 -26.42 -22.90
CA PHE A 161 -25.67 -27.35 -21.78
C PHE A 161 -25.91 -26.71 -20.40
N LYS A 162 -25.89 -25.37 -20.28
CA LYS A 162 -26.04 -24.67 -19.00
C LYS A 162 -27.50 -24.47 -18.53
N GLU A 163 -28.48 -24.95 -19.31
CA GLU A 163 -29.93 -24.99 -18.96
C GLU A 163 -30.46 -23.74 -18.23
N SER A 164 -30.06 -22.54 -18.67
CA SER A 164 -30.58 -21.28 -18.12
C SER A 164 -31.73 -20.75 -18.99
N ALA A 165 -32.83 -20.34 -18.37
CA ALA A 165 -34.00 -19.80 -19.08
C ALA A 165 -33.64 -18.64 -20.02
N SER A 166 -32.75 -17.75 -19.59
CA SER A 166 -32.29 -16.60 -20.39
C SER A 166 -31.50 -17.00 -21.63
N VAL A 167 -30.80 -18.14 -21.60
CA VAL A 167 -30.09 -18.66 -22.78
C VAL A 167 -31.09 -19.20 -23.80
N SER A 168 -32.18 -19.83 -23.34
CA SER A 168 -33.24 -20.34 -24.20
C SER A 168 -33.98 -19.21 -24.94
N ASP A 169 -34.32 -18.12 -24.25
CA ASP A 169 -35.03 -16.97 -24.86
C ASP A 169 -34.20 -16.32 -25.98
N VAL A 170 -32.90 -16.16 -25.73
CA VAL A 170 -31.96 -15.61 -26.71
C VAL A 170 -31.75 -16.59 -27.86
N ASP A 171 -31.59 -17.88 -27.58
CA ASP A 171 -31.42 -18.93 -28.60
C ASP A 171 -32.62 -18.98 -29.57
N GLU A 172 -33.84 -18.83 -29.05
CA GLU A 172 -35.05 -18.75 -29.88
C GLU A 172 -35.02 -17.51 -30.78
N LEU A 173 -34.64 -16.34 -30.25
CA LEU A 173 -34.52 -15.10 -31.01
C LEU A 173 -33.46 -15.21 -32.12
N VAL A 174 -32.26 -15.72 -31.79
CA VAL A 174 -31.17 -15.91 -32.76
C VAL A 174 -31.58 -16.90 -33.83
N SER A 175 -32.25 -18.00 -33.46
CA SER A 175 -32.76 -18.99 -34.42
C SER A 175 -33.77 -18.38 -35.39
N LYS A 176 -34.70 -17.56 -34.91
CA LYS A 176 -35.65 -16.81 -35.76
C LYS A 176 -34.92 -15.88 -36.73
N MET A 177 -33.90 -15.16 -36.26
CA MET A 177 -33.09 -14.31 -37.12
C MET A 177 -32.31 -15.09 -38.18
N CYS A 178 -31.75 -16.25 -37.83
CA CYS A 178 -31.10 -17.13 -38.80
C CYS A 178 -32.09 -17.57 -39.89
N ILE A 179 -33.31 -17.98 -39.53
CA ILE A 179 -34.34 -18.36 -40.50
C ILE A 179 -34.67 -17.19 -41.45
N CYS A 180 -34.83 -15.97 -40.92
CA CYS A 180 -35.06 -14.78 -41.74
C CYS A 180 -33.88 -14.51 -42.70
N ALA A 181 -32.64 -14.59 -42.21
CA ALA A 181 -31.44 -14.40 -43.01
C ALA A 181 -31.33 -15.48 -44.12
N VAL A 182 -31.58 -16.74 -43.78
CA VAL A 182 -31.62 -17.88 -44.72
C VAL A 182 -32.64 -17.63 -45.83
N SER A 183 -33.86 -17.22 -45.51
CA SER A 183 -34.88 -16.92 -46.52
C SER A 183 -34.42 -15.82 -47.47
N LYS A 184 -33.86 -14.73 -46.93
CA LYS A 184 -33.41 -13.59 -47.73
C LYS A 184 -32.23 -13.92 -48.65
N ILE A 185 -31.27 -14.70 -48.16
CA ILE A 185 -30.16 -15.23 -48.95
C ILE A 185 -30.69 -16.19 -50.03
N ARG A 186 -31.63 -17.07 -49.68
CA ARG A 186 -32.24 -18.01 -50.62
C ARG A 186 -32.95 -17.27 -51.75
N ASP A 187 -33.75 -16.25 -51.44
CA ASP A 187 -34.46 -15.45 -52.44
C ASP A 187 -33.48 -14.74 -53.39
N TYR A 188 -32.38 -14.20 -52.85
CA TYR A 188 -31.29 -13.64 -53.65
C TYR A 188 -30.64 -14.68 -54.56
N LEU A 189 -30.29 -15.86 -54.04
CA LEU A 189 -29.68 -16.93 -54.83
C LEU A 189 -30.64 -17.44 -55.92
N LEU A 190 -31.93 -17.61 -55.62
CA LEU A 190 -32.95 -18.00 -56.59
C LEU A 190 -33.11 -16.94 -57.68
N GLN A 191 -33.06 -15.66 -57.33
CA GLN A 191 -33.08 -14.56 -58.30
C GLN A 191 -31.86 -14.62 -59.23
N LYS A 192 -30.66 -14.92 -58.70
CA LYS A 192 -29.45 -15.11 -59.53
C LYS A 192 -29.53 -16.36 -60.39
N ILE A 193 -30.02 -17.49 -59.87
CA ILE A 193 -30.25 -18.73 -60.63
C ILE A 193 -31.25 -18.48 -61.78
N SER A 194 -32.31 -17.70 -61.55
CA SER A 194 -33.27 -17.31 -62.59
C SER A 194 -32.62 -16.49 -63.72
N GLN A 195 -31.58 -15.70 -63.44
CA GLN A 195 -30.83 -14.97 -64.49
C GLN A 195 -30.07 -15.91 -65.43
N PHE A 196 -29.71 -17.12 -65.00
CA PHE A 196 -29.12 -18.14 -65.88
C PHE A 196 -30.15 -18.79 -66.80
N ARG A 197 -31.44 -18.76 -66.47
CA ARG A 197 -32.51 -19.34 -67.30
C ARG A 197 -32.93 -18.44 -68.47
N LYS A 198 -32.49 -17.18 -68.50
CA LYS A 198 -32.83 -16.24 -69.58
C LYS A 198 -32.02 -16.55 -70.86
N PRO A 199 -32.66 -16.65 -72.04
CA PRO A 199 -31.94 -16.83 -73.29
C PRO A 199 -30.99 -15.65 -73.55
N LEU A 200 -29.79 -15.92 -74.07
CA LEU A 200 -28.72 -14.94 -74.38
C LEU A 200 -28.14 -14.20 -73.15
N SER A 201 -28.27 -14.75 -71.94
CA SER A 201 -27.73 -14.15 -70.72
C SER A 201 -26.21 -14.33 -70.60
N ASN A 202 -25.47 -13.28 -70.24
CA ASN A 202 -24.04 -13.39 -69.96
C ASN A 202 -23.83 -14.10 -68.62
N HIS A 203 -23.58 -15.42 -68.67
CA HIS A 203 -23.42 -16.27 -67.51
C HIS A 203 -22.24 -15.91 -66.59
N HIS A 204 -21.25 -15.15 -67.08
CA HIS A 204 -20.10 -14.70 -66.28
C HIS A 204 -20.49 -13.69 -65.19
N ILE A 205 -21.49 -12.83 -65.47
CA ILE A 205 -21.96 -11.79 -64.54
C ILE A 205 -22.58 -12.39 -63.25
N PRO A 206 -23.62 -13.26 -63.33
CA PRO A 206 -24.18 -13.89 -62.14
C PRO A 206 -23.20 -14.87 -61.47
N GLN A 207 -22.31 -15.53 -62.23
CA GLN A 207 -21.26 -16.38 -61.66
C GLN A 207 -20.29 -15.59 -60.79
N ASN A 208 -19.77 -14.46 -61.27
CA ASN A 208 -18.83 -13.63 -60.52
C ASN A 208 -19.50 -13.04 -59.26
N ALA A 209 -20.78 -12.67 -59.35
CA ALA A 209 -21.56 -12.25 -58.19
C ALA A 209 -21.74 -13.37 -57.14
N MET A 210 -22.01 -14.61 -57.54
CA MET A 210 -22.15 -15.73 -56.60
C MET A 210 -20.82 -16.12 -55.94
N VAL A 211 -19.71 -16.09 -56.69
CA VAL A 211 -18.37 -16.40 -56.16
C VAL A 211 -17.94 -15.38 -55.10
N LYS A 212 -18.25 -14.09 -55.30
CA LYS A 212 -17.97 -13.01 -54.32
C LYS A 212 -18.66 -13.23 -52.97
N HIS A 213 -19.77 -13.95 -52.94
CA HIS A 213 -20.52 -14.23 -51.72
C HIS A 213 -20.46 -15.69 -51.29
N LYS A 214 -19.27 -16.31 -51.36
CA LYS A 214 -19.03 -17.70 -50.90
C LYS A 214 -19.58 -17.98 -49.50
N PHE A 215 -19.47 -17.02 -48.59
CA PHE A 215 -19.91 -17.16 -47.20
C PHE A 215 -21.42 -17.49 -47.07
N PHE A 216 -22.25 -17.06 -48.03
CA PHE A 216 -23.68 -17.41 -48.01
C PHE A 216 -23.93 -18.91 -48.12
N PHE A 217 -23.12 -19.62 -48.92
CA PHE A 217 -23.25 -21.07 -49.05
C PHE A 217 -22.81 -21.79 -47.77
N GLU A 218 -21.75 -21.31 -47.12
CA GLU A 218 -21.27 -21.84 -45.84
C GLU A 218 -22.29 -21.61 -44.73
N PHE A 219 -22.85 -20.41 -44.63
CA PHE A 219 -23.91 -20.07 -43.68
C PHE A 219 -25.17 -20.92 -43.91
N LEU A 220 -25.60 -21.09 -45.16
CA LEU A 220 -26.75 -21.93 -45.48
C LEU A 220 -26.51 -23.38 -45.05
N LEU A 221 -25.33 -23.96 -45.33
CA LEU A 221 -25.01 -25.33 -44.92
C LEU A 221 -25.02 -25.55 -43.40
N GLN A 222 -24.74 -24.51 -42.61
CA GLN A 222 -24.69 -24.58 -41.15
C GLN A 222 -26.04 -24.33 -40.46
N HIS A 223 -26.99 -23.70 -41.15
CA HIS A 223 -28.28 -23.24 -40.60
C HIS A 223 -29.53 -23.72 -41.37
N THR A 224 -29.38 -24.68 -42.29
CA THR A 224 -30.50 -25.44 -42.90
C THR A 224 -30.84 -26.71 -42.12
#